data_AF-A0A7D5NAA7-F1
#
_entry.id   AF-A0A7D5NAA7-F1
#
_cell.length_a   1.000
_cell.length_b   1.000
_cell.length_c   1.000
_cell.angle_alpha   90.00
_cell.angle_beta   90.00
_cell.angle_gamma   90.00
#
_symmetry.space_group_name_H-M   'P 1'
#
loop_
_entity.id
_entity.type
_entity.pdbx_description
1 polymer ?
#
loop_
_entity_poly.entity_id
_entity_poly.type
_entity_poly.pdbx_seq_one_letter_code
_entity_poly.pdbx_strand_id
1 'polypeptide(L)' 'MAQKLAEHSINVTSGYAKGVDTSAHLGALEALGTTTMILSFGTNHISIKEK' A
#
# COMPACT_ATOMS: atom_id res chain seq x y z
N MET A 1 -7.67 9.64 -0.32
CA MET A 1 -8.07 9.10 -1.64
C MET A 1 -8.10 7.58 -1.61
N ALA A 2 -6.99 6.90 -1.28
CA ALA A 2 -6.91 5.43 -1.23
C ALA A 2 -8.00 4.76 -0.36
N GLN A 3 -8.24 5.26 0.85
CA GLN A 3 -9.32 4.79 1.73
C GLN A 3 -10.69 4.77 1.03
N LYS A 4 -11.09 5.88 0.39
CA LYS A 4 -12.35 5.97 -0.35
C LYS A 4 -12.45 4.98 -1.50
N LEU A 5 -11.34 4.69 -2.19
CA LEU A 5 -11.34 3.67 -3.24
C LEU A 5 -11.54 2.27 -2.63
N ALA A 6 -10.83 1.97 -1.54
CA ALA A 6 -10.94 0.71 -0.82
C ALA A 6 -12.33 0.46 -0.22
N GLU A 7 -13.01 1.51 0.30
CA GLU A 7 -14.41 1.45 0.74
C GLU A 7 -15.37 0.99 -0.38
N HIS A 8 -15.01 1.26 -1.64
CA HIS A 8 -15.77 0.82 -2.82
C HIS A 8 -15.25 -0.49 -3.40
N SER A 9 -14.53 -1.30 -2.60
CA SER A 9 -13.94 -2.58 -3.00
C SER A 9 -12.93 -2.49 -4.15
N ILE A 10 -12.34 -1.31 -4.38
CA ILE A 10 -11.29 -1.12 -5.38
C ILE A 10 -9.94 -1.41 -4.72
N ASN A 11 -9.20 -2.36 -5.29
CA ASN A 11 -7.85 -2.70 -4.83
C ASN A 11 -6.88 -1.53 -5.06
N VAL A 12 -6.24 -1.05 -3.99
CA VAL A 12 -5.23 0.02 -4.07
C VAL A 12 -3.88 -0.60 -4.41
N THR A 13 -3.26 -0.15 -5.50
CA THR A 13 -1.95 -0.63 -5.93
C THR A 13 -0.91 0.51 -5.88
N SER A 14 0.23 0.29 -5.24
CA SER A 14 1.35 1.25 -5.15
C SER A 14 2.68 0.52 -4.93
N GLY A 15 3.80 1.27 -4.87
CA GLY A 15 5.11 0.74 -4.48
C GLY A 15 5.31 0.67 -2.96
N TYR A 16 6.51 0.28 -2.54
CA TYR A 16 6.92 0.23 -1.12
C TYR A 16 7.71 1.47 -0.65
N ALA A 17 7.55 2.61 -1.33
CA ALA A 17 8.27 3.82 -0.94
C ALA A 17 7.70 4.43 0.36
N LYS A 18 8.57 5.13 1.09
CA LYS A 18 8.13 6.01 2.18
C LYS A 18 7.25 7.13 1.63
N GLY A 19 6.35 7.66 2.46
CA GLY A 19 5.45 8.75 2.08
C GLY A 19 4.18 8.24 1.40
N VAL A 20 3.88 8.77 0.21
CA VAL A 20 2.56 8.59 -0.45
C VAL A 20 2.19 7.12 -0.65
N ASP A 21 3.14 6.29 -1.08
CA ASP A 21 2.96 4.84 -1.24
C ASP A 21 2.53 4.16 0.07
N THR A 22 3.29 4.39 1.14
CA THR A 22 2.97 3.88 2.47
C THR A 22 1.60 4.39 2.95
N SER A 23 1.30 5.68 2.78
CA SER A 23 0.00 6.26 3.15
C SER A 23 -1.16 5.69 2.33
N ALA A 24 -0.95 5.34 1.05
CA ALA A 24 -1.97 4.72 0.22
C ALA A 24 -2.31 3.31 0.70
N HIS A 25 -1.29 2.49 1.01
CA HIS A 25 -1.48 1.15 1.58
C HIS A 25 -2.18 1.21 2.94
N LEU A 26 -1.74 2.11 3.84
CA LEU A 26 -2.38 2.28 5.14
C LEU A 26 -3.85 2.71 5.02
N GLY A 27 -4.16 3.69 4.15
CA GLY A 27 -5.54 4.11 3.95
C GLY A 27 -6.44 3.00 3.40
N ALA A 28 -5.92 2.10 2.57
CA ALA A 28 -6.66 0.94 2.11
C ALA A 28 -6.94 -0.06 3.24
N LEU A 29 -5.96 -0.31 4.11
CA LEU A 29 -6.10 -1.18 5.29
C LEU A 29 -7.05 -0.59 6.34
N GLU A 30 -7.05 0.73 6.55
CA GLU A 30 -7.97 1.44 7.43
C GLU A 30 -9.44 1.26 7.00
N ALA A 31 -9.71 1.12 5.69
CA ALA A 31 -11.02 0.80 5.14
C ALA A 31 -11.36 -0.70 5.17
N LEU A 32 -10.49 -1.55 5.75
CA LEU A 32 -10.58 -3.01 5.68
C LEU A 32 -10.63 -3.54 4.23
N GLY A 33 -10.08 -2.79 3.28
CA GLY A 33 -10.04 -3.15 1.86
C GLY A 33 -8.79 -3.94 1.49
N THR A 34 -8.65 -4.20 0.18
CA THR A 34 -7.48 -4.89 -0.37
C THR A 34 -6.47 -3.89 -0.90
N THR A 35 -5.18 -4.19 -0.70
CA THR A 35 -4.10 -3.43 -1.30
C THR A 35 -2.99 -4.36 -1.82
N THR A 36 -2.36 -3.99 -2.93
CA THR A 36 -1.29 -4.75 -3.58
C THR A 36 -0.04 -3.90 -3.68
N MET A 37 1.06 -4.39 -3.11
CA MET A 37 2.35 -3.72 -3.15
C MET A 37 3.20 -4.24 -4.31
N ILE A 38 3.69 -3.34 -5.17
CA ILE A 38 4.61 -3.66 -6.26
C ILE A 38 6.04 -3.44 -5.77
N LEU A 39 6.85 -4.50 -5.82
CA LEU A 39 8.25 -4.46 -5.45
C LEU A 39 9.13 -4.44 -6.70
N SER A 40 10.14 -3.58 -6.70
CA SER A 40 11.18 -3.53 -7.75
C SER A 40 12.28 -4.58 -7.56
N PHE A 41 12.16 -5.42 -6.55
CA PHE A 41 13.11 -6.46 -6.16
C PHE A 41 12.36 -7.70 -5.62
N GLY A 42 13.04 -8.84 -5.57
CA GLY A 42 12.47 -10.07 -5.01
C GLY A 42 12.17 -9.96 -3.52
N THR A 43 11.16 -10.66 -3.03
CA THR A 43 10.65 -10.57 -1.64
C THR A 43 11.72 -10.83 -0.56
N ASN A 44 12.77 -11.59 -0.90
CA ASN A 44 13.91 -11.84 -0.02
C ASN A 44 14.76 -10.59 0.27
N HIS A 45 14.53 -9.48 -0.44
CA HIS A 45 15.26 -8.21 -0.28
C HIS A 45 14.39 -7.10 0.34
N ILE A 46 13.21 -7.43 0.90
CA ILE A 46 12.38 -6.46 1.61
C ILE A 46 13.03 -6.11 2.94
N SER A 47 13.20 -4.81 3.19
CA SER A 47 13.67 -4.26 4.46
C SER A 47 12.65 -3.27 5.00
N ILE A 48 12.37 -3.27 6.30
CA ILE A 48 11.44 -2.31 6.89
C ILE A 48 11.93 -0.87 6.64
N LYS A 49 11.11 -0.06 5.96
CA LYS A 49 11.37 1.37 5.74
C LYS A 49 10.87 2.15 6.96
N GLU A 50 11.65 2.19 8.04
CA GLU A 50 11.39 3.06 9.21
C GLU A 50 11.44 4.53 8.81
N LYS A 51 10.48 5.35 9.29
CA LYS A 51 10.23 6.79 8.99
C LYS A 51 11.24 7.51 8.10
#